data_AF-A0A2V7L4K6-F1
#
_entry.id   AF-A0A2V7L4K6-F1
#
_cell.length_a   1.000
_cell.length_b   1.000
_cell.length_c   1.000
_cell.angle_alpha   90.00
_cell.angle_beta   90.00
_cell.angle_gamma   90.00
#
_symmetry.space_group_name_H-M   'P 1'
#
loop_
_entity.id
_entity.type
_entity.pdbx_description
1 polymer ?
#
loop_
_entity_poly.entity_id
_entity_poly.type
_entity_poly.pdbx_seq_one_letter_code
_entity_poly.pdbx_strand_id
1 'polypeptide(L)'
;MARRQARRVTGHGKYPSGSELSLRSSMPSDPSRLSKSRYLSGLQCHKQLWWRVHEPEAPELSPTPGQQNLFAQGREVGERARGHVPGGELIDLPFYEYDNKVTATREALQRNLPAIYEAWFLADETYAGVDILERTSRGHTVIEVKASNSRKPEHLPDAAVQVHVLRRAGLQVERAEVMHLNRECRFPDLSNLFVREDVTALVEAALIGVPDELAAQQRMLDGPLPDVPIGEHCTNPYECPFIERCWPKLPDHHVSKLYRIERKQALELEADGYATIYDIPSDLELSVIHARQVKAVQSGRMVVEPTLTKALVPFASPLAFLDFETVSLAIPRWPGCRPWQQLPVQFSVHMEERGGGLAHHQWIADGPEDPRPALAEALVEACTGARRVVAYHASFERECIRRLREGVPRLAKELERIEKRLVDLLPVIRRHVYHPDFGGGFSIKKTLPALVPGLSYLDLKVQDGEMATVELQRLMLQGAEMPAGERAALRGNLLRYCERDTWAMVKLLEKLRSLVADQLELF
;
A
#
# COMPACT_ATOMS: atom_id res chain seq x y z
N MET A 1 13.38 -16.11 -72.15
CA MET A 1 14.50 -16.54 -71.28
C MET A 1 15.58 -15.46 -71.26
N ALA A 2 16.20 -15.25 -70.10
CA ALA A 2 17.42 -14.47 -69.85
C ALA A 2 17.37 -12.92 -69.91
N ARG A 3 17.46 -12.33 -68.72
CA ARG A 3 18.30 -11.20 -68.25
C ARG A 3 18.65 -10.06 -69.23
N ARG A 4 18.35 -8.82 -68.81
CA ARG A 4 19.16 -7.63 -69.13
C ARG A 4 19.47 -6.82 -67.87
N GLN A 5 20.76 -6.62 -67.63
CA GLN A 5 21.34 -5.60 -66.75
C GLN A 5 21.31 -4.23 -67.47
N ALA A 6 21.14 -3.14 -66.72
CA ALA A 6 22.22 -2.19 -66.39
C ALA A 6 21.73 -0.72 -66.18
N ARG A 7 22.07 -0.21 -64.98
CA ARG A 7 22.70 1.09 -64.64
C ARG A 7 22.04 2.45 -64.99
N ARG A 8 21.76 3.18 -63.89
CA ARG A 8 22.12 4.58 -63.50
C ARG A 8 22.08 5.72 -64.53
N VAL A 9 21.34 6.78 -64.18
CA VAL A 9 21.65 8.20 -64.47
C VAL A 9 21.23 9.08 -63.27
N THR A 10 21.99 10.16 -63.04
CA THR A 10 21.98 11.17 -61.96
C THR A 10 21.29 12.49 -62.34
N GLY A 11 20.85 13.30 -61.36
CA GLY A 11 20.59 14.76 -61.46
C GLY A 11 19.67 15.23 -60.31
N HIS A 12 20.11 15.95 -59.27
CA HIS A 12 20.42 17.39 -59.09
C HIS A 12 19.31 18.38 -59.51
N GLY A 13 18.70 19.05 -58.53
CA GLY A 13 17.85 20.23 -58.68
C GLY A 13 17.36 20.78 -57.33
N LYS A 14 17.72 22.04 -57.02
CA LYS A 14 17.52 22.77 -55.74
C LYS A 14 16.09 23.35 -55.58
N TYR A 15 15.75 23.62 -54.31
CA TYR A 15 14.62 24.35 -53.69
C TYR A 15 13.85 25.43 -54.48
N PRO A 16 12.61 25.72 -54.04
CA PRO A 16 12.39 27.04 -53.43
C PRO A 16 11.89 26.99 -51.98
N SER A 17 12.15 28.11 -51.31
CA SER A 17 11.95 28.48 -49.91
C SER A 17 10.51 28.88 -49.57
N GLY A 18 10.13 28.62 -48.32
CA GLY A 18 9.32 29.54 -47.51
C GLY A 18 7.80 29.38 -47.54
N SER A 19 7.26 28.68 -46.55
CA SER A 19 6.22 29.27 -45.69
C SER A 19 6.24 28.57 -44.33
N GLU A 20 6.52 29.37 -43.31
CA GLU A 20 6.46 29.03 -41.90
C GLU A 20 5.01 28.68 -41.53
N LEU A 21 4.69 27.39 -41.48
CA LEU A 21 3.61 26.88 -40.65
C LEU A 21 4.27 26.30 -39.41
N SER A 22 4.44 27.18 -38.42
CA SER A 22 4.78 26.85 -37.04
C SER A 22 3.86 25.72 -36.57
N LEU A 23 4.38 24.50 -36.56
CA LEU A 23 3.97 23.47 -35.64
C LEU A 23 4.24 24.03 -34.25
N ARG A 24 3.22 24.67 -33.66
CA ARG A 24 3.16 24.87 -32.22
C ARG A 24 3.10 23.48 -31.61
N SER A 25 4.27 22.92 -31.35
CA SER A 25 4.45 21.86 -30.38
C SER A 25 3.74 22.31 -29.11
N SER A 26 2.73 21.57 -28.69
CA SER A 26 2.04 21.76 -27.42
C SER A 26 3.11 21.74 -26.31
N MET A 27 3.37 22.90 -25.71
CA MET A 27 4.23 22.96 -24.55
C MET A 27 3.54 22.19 -23.40
N PRO A 28 4.27 21.39 -22.61
CA PRO A 28 3.75 20.94 -21.32
C PRO A 28 3.35 22.17 -20.50
N SER A 29 2.26 22.06 -19.75
CA SER A 29 1.75 23.12 -18.88
C SER A 29 2.85 23.74 -18.03
N ASP A 30 2.74 25.03 -17.71
CA ASP A 30 3.69 25.75 -16.86
C ASP A 30 3.96 24.97 -15.55
N PRO A 31 5.20 24.50 -15.31
CA PRO A 31 5.51 23.67 -14.16
C PRO A 31 5.31 24.39 -12.82
N SER A 32 5.22 25.72 -12.81
CA SER A 32 4.96 26.53 -11.60
C SER A 32 3.51 26.49 -11.13
N ARG A 33 2.55 26.10 -11.99
CA ARG A 33 1.12 26.05 -11.65
C ARG A 33 0.81 24.97 -10.63
N LEU A 34 -0.13 25.27 -9.74
CA LEU A 34 -0.65 24.27 -8.83
C LEU A 34 -1.58 23.30 -9.57
N SER A 35 -1.68 22.10 -9.01
CA SER A 35 -2.71 21.13 -9.33
C SER A 35 -3.34 20.69 -8.01
N LYS A 36 -4.51 20.04 -8.07
CA LYS A 36 -5.14 19.36 -6.93
C LYS A 36 -4.14 18.59 -6.05
N SER A 37 -3.30 17.72 -6.63
CA SER A 37 -2.33 16.92 -5.86
C SER A 37 -1.18 17.76 -5.27
N ARG A 38 -0.75 18.82 -5.97
CA ARG A 38 0.25 19.77 -5.46
C ARG A 38 -0.31 20.59 -4.30
N TYR A 39 -1.54 21.09 -4.42
CA TYR A 39 -2.22 21.83 -3.36
C TYR A 39 -2.31 21.03 -2.06
N LEU A 40 -2.75 19.76 -2.17
CA LEU A 40 -2.82 18.84 -1.02
C LEU A 40 -1.44 18.56 -0.42
N SER A 41 -0.39 18.45 -1.26
CA SER A 41 0.98 18.31 -0.78
C SER A 41 1.46 19.54 -0.02
N GLY A 42 1.08 20.74 -0.45
CA GLY A 42 1.40 21.99 0.23
C GLY A 42 0.70 22.10 1.59
N LEU A 43 -0.59 21.73 1.66
CA LEU A 43 -1.32 21.67 2.92
C LEU A 43 -0.65 20.76 3.95
N GLN A 44 -0.04 19.66 3.50
CA GLN A 44 0.73 18.80 4.36
C GLN A 44 2.08 19.43 4.72
N CYS A 45 2.86 19.86 3.72
CA CYS A 45 4.17 20.46 3.95
C CYS A 45 4.63 21.28 2.72
N HIS A 46 4.85 22.58 2.91
CA HIS A 46 5.39 23.46 1.87
C HIS A 46 6.76 22.99 1.34
N LYS A 47 7.61 22.40 2.20
CA LYS A 47 8.92 21.85 1.78
C LYS A 47 8.78 20.67 0.83
N GLN A 48 7.83 19.77 1.09
CA GLN A 48 7.49 18.67 0.17
C GLN A 48 6.96 19.20 -1.16
N LEU A 49 6.04 20.17 -1.13
CA LEU A 49 5.50 20.78 -2.35
C LEU A 49 6.61 21.43 -3.18
N TRP A 50 7.52 22.18 -2.54
CA TRP A 50 8.64 22.82 -3.22
C TRP A 50 9.48 21.80 -3.99
N TRP A 51 9.87 20.67 -3.37
CA TRP A 51 10.62 19.61 -4.04
C TRP A 51 9.83 18.94 -5.18
N ARG A 52 8.51 18.71 -5.02
CA ARG A 52 7.67 18.16 -6.10
C ARG A 52 7.64 19.02 -7.35
N VAL A 53 7.78 20.33 -7.20
CA VAL A 53 7.73 21.29 -8.32
C VAL A 53 9.11 21.52 -8.91
N HIS A 54 10.13 21.70 -8.07
CA HIS A 54 11.50 22.03 -8.52
C HIS A 54 12.34 20.81 -8.88
N GLU A 55 11.99 19.63 -8.37
CA GLU A 55 12.64 18.35 -8.64
C GLU A 55 11.62 17.28 -9.06
N PRO A 56 10.89 17.46 -10.19
CA PRO A 56 9.82 16.55 -10.59
C PRO A 56 10.31 15.12 -10.91
N GLU A 57 11.60 14.97 -11.25
CA GLU A 57 12.25 13.68 -11.55
C GLU A 57 12.95 13.07 -10.33
N ALA A 58 12.71 13.60 -9.13
CA ALA A 58 13.28 13.04 -7.91
C ALA A 58 12.88 11.56 -7.75
N PRO A 59 13.83 10.65 -7.47
CA PRO A 59 13.54 9.22 -7.36
C PRO A 59 12.51 8.92 -6.26
N GLU A 60 12.43 9.74 -5.22
CA GLU A 60 11.43 9.66 -4.14
C GLU A 60 9.99 9.84 -4.62
N LEU A 61 9.78 10.44 -5.80
CA LEU A 61 8.46 10.63 -6.40
C LEU A 61 8.03 9.46 -7.29
N SER A 62 8.95 8.52 -7.58
CA SER A 62 8.63 7.32 -8.36
C SER A 62 7.73 6.40 -7.54
N PRO A 63 6.53 6.05 -8.02
CA PRO A 63 5.60 5.26 -7.24
C PRO A 63 6.08 3.80 -7.10
N THR A 64 5.96 3.25 -5.90
CA THR A 64 6.22 1.83 -5.64
C THR A 64 5.24 0.94 -6.42
N PRO A 65 5.55 -0.36 -6.66
CA PRO A 65 4.62 -1.28 -7.31
C PRO A 65 3.24 -1.32 -6.63
N GLY A 66 3.17 -1.25 -5.30
CA GLY A 66 1.87 -1.23 -4.60
C GLY A 66 1.14 0.10 -4.74
N GLN A 67 1.83 1.25 -4.73
CA GLN A 67 1.20 2.54 -5.07
C GLN A 67 0.64 2.53 -6.50
N GLN A 68 1.38 1.99 -7.47
CA GLN A 68 0.90 1.82 -8.85
C GLN A 68 -0.35 0.94 -8.92
N ASN A 69 -0.39 -0.14 -8.14
CA ASN A 69 -1.56 -1.01 -8.04
C ASN A 69 -2.78 -0.29 -7.43
N LEU A 70 -2.58 0.50 -6.37
CA LEU A 70 -3.63 1.34 -5.78
C LEU A 70 -4.18 2.35 -6.80
N PHE A 71 -3.32 2.98 -7.60
CA PHE A 71 -3.75 3.87 -8.68
C PHE A 71 -4.53 3.14 -9.78
N ALA A 72 -4.12 1.92 -10.14
CA ALA A 72 -4.82 1.10 -11.13
C ALA A 72 -6.24 0.73 -10.65
N GLN A 73 -6.37 0.25 -9.40
CA GLN A 73 -7.66 -0.01 -8.80
C GLN A 73 -8.50 1.27 -8.64
N GLY A 74 -7.86 2.41 -8.33
CA GLY A 74 -8.50 3.72 -8.30
C GLY A 74 -9.14 4.11 -9.62
N ARG A 75 -8.44 3.89 -10.75
CA ARG A 75 -8.98 4.13 -12.10
C ARG A 75 -10.16 3.21 -12.41
N GLU A 76 -10.08 1.93 -12.08
CA GLU A 76 -11.19 0.97 -12.28
C GLU A 76 -12.45 1.41 -11.49
N VAL A 77 -12.27 1.89 -10.25
CA VAL A 77 -13.34 2.47 -9.43
C VAL A 77 -13.91 3.74 -10.07
N GLY A 78 -13.06 4.65 -10.54
CA GLY A 78 -13.48 5.87 -11.23
C GLY A 78 -14.30 5.58 -12.49
N GLU A 79 -13.84 4.65 -13.32
CA GLU A 79 -14.56 4.18 -14.51
C GLU A 79 -15.94 3.61 -14.16
N ARG A 80 -16.02 2.79 -13.10
CA ARG A 80 -17.28 2.21 -12.63
C ARG A 80 -18.25 3.25 -12.07
N ALA A 81 -17.74 4.27 -11.38
CA ALA A 81 -18.54 5.34 -10.79
C ALA A 81 -19.32 6.15 -11.84
N ARG A 82 -18.77 6.29 -13.06
CA ARG A 82 -19.45 6.98 -14.19
C ARG A 82 -20.83 6.40 -14.48
N GLY A 83 -21.04 5.10 -14.25
CA GLY A 83 -22.34 4.44 -14.41
C GLY A 83 -23.45 4.96 -13.49
N HIS A 84 -23.13 5.71 -12.42
CA HIS A 84 -24.13 6.33 -11.54
C HIS A 84 -24.75 7.61 -12.10
N VAL A 85 -24.12 8.23 -13.11
CA VAL A 85 -24.66 9.40 -13.80
C VAL A 85 -24.60 9.16 -15.31
N PRO A 86 -25.40 8.23 -15.85
CA PRO A 86 -25.26 7.75 -17.22
C PRO A 86 -25.52 8.84 -18.27
N GLY A 87 -24.95 8.65 -19.46
CA GLY A 87 -25.13 9.57 -20.59
C GLY A 87 -24.19 10.78 -20.60
N GLY A 88 -23.24 10.84 -19.66
CA GLY A 88 -22.17 11.84 -19.68
C GLY A 88 -21.06 11.54 -20.70
N GLU A 89 -20.15 12.49 -20.85
CA GLU A 89 -19.00 12.39 -21.74
C GLU A 89 -17.67 12.41 -20.99
N LEU A 90 -16.72 11.57 -21.41
CA LEU A 90 -15.37 11.52 -20.86
C LEU A 90 -14.43 12.49 -21.59
N ILE A 91 -13.68 13.29 -20.84
CA ILE A 91 -12.54 14.04 -21.37
C ILE A 91 -11.33 13.10 -21.47
N ASP A 92 -11.26 12.35 -22.58
CA ASP A 92 -10.26 11.31 -22.80
C ASP A 92 -9.01 11.86 -23.51
N LEU A 93 -8.16 12.54 -22.72
CA LEU A 93 -6.89 13.09 -23.19
C LEU A 93 -5.73 12.64 -22.29
N PRO A 94 -4.49 12.59 -22.81
CA PRO A 94 -3.31 12.20 -22.03
C PRO A 94 -3.15 13.01 -20.74
N PHE A 95 -2.65 12.37 -19.68
CA PHE A 95 -2.57 12.97 -18.34
C PHE A 95 -1.90 14.36 -18.31
N TYR A 96 -0.85 14.55 -19.10
CA TYR A 96 -0.03 15.78 -19.12
C TYR A 96 -0.61 16.93 -19.94
N GLU A 97 -1.69 16.73 -20.70
CA GLU A 97 -2.27 17.76 -21.57
C GLU A 97 -3.32 18.63 -20.87
N TYR A 98 -2.95 19.25 -19.73
CA TYR A 98 -3.92 19.97 -18.88
C TYR A 98 -4.69 21.06 -19.63
N ASP A 99 -4.02 21.87 -20.45
CA ASP A 99 -4.69 22.96 -21.21
C ASP A 99 -5.66 22.43 -22.27
N ASN A 100 -5.32 21.31 -22.92
CA ASN A 100 -6.22 20.66 -23.88
C ASN A 100 -7.45 20.08 -23.18
N LYS A 101 -7.27 19.51 -21.97
CA LYS A 101 -8.39 19.03 -21.14
C LYS A 101 -9.32 20.15 -20.70
N VAL A 102 -8.77 21.30 -20.31
CA VAL A 102 -9.58 22.49 -19.98
C VAL A 102 -10.36 22.96 -21.21
N THR A 103 -9.73 22.95 -22.39
CA THR A 103 -10.39 23.34 -23.65
C THR A 103 -11.52 22.37 -24.01
N ALA A 104 -11.26 21.06 -23.99
CA ALA A 104 -12.26 20.02 -24.24
C ALA A 104 -13.42 20.07 -23.23
N THR A 105 -13.13 20.36 -21.96
CA THR A 105 -14.16 20.54 -20.92
C THR A 105 -15.06 21.74 -21.24
N ARG A 106 -14.49 22.86 -21.69
CA ARG A 106 -15.27 24.04 -22.10
C ARG A 106 -16.20 23.75 -23.28
N GLU A 107 -15.74 22.98 -24.26
CA GLU A 107 -16.56 22.52 -25.39
C GLU A 107 -17.65 21.53 -24.94
N ALA A 108 -17.35 20.63 -24.00
CA ALA A 108 -18.32 19.73 -23.38
C ALA A 108 -19.41 20.48 -22.62
N LEU A 109 -19.08 21.57 -21.90
CA LEU A 109 -20.06 22.37 -21.16
C LEU A 109 -21.09 23.07 -22.05
N GLN A 110 -20.77 23.33 -23.32
CA GLN A 110 -21.71 23.89 -24.31
C GLN A 110 -22.75 22.88 -24.77
N ARG A 111 -22.51 21.59 -24.54
CA ARG A 111 -23.45 20.52 -24.83
C ARG A 111 -24.34 20.28 -23.62
N ASN A 112 -25.61 19.96 -23.87
CA ASN A 112 -26.59 19.69 -22.82
C ASN A 112 -26.43 18.27 -22.25
N LEU A 113 -25.21 17.96 -21.78
CA LEU A 113 -24.84 16.67 -21.23
C LEU A 113 -25.30 16.56 -19.76
N PRO A 114 -25.77 15.38 -19.31
CA PRO A 114 -26.11 15.14 -17.92
C PRO A 114 -24.87 15.11 -17.02
N ALA A 115 -23.70 14.74 -17.56
CA ALA A 115 -22.43 14.79 -16.84
C ALA A 115 -21.23 14.98 -17.78
N ILE A 116 -20.13 15.46 -17.22
CA ILE A 116 -18.80 15.42 -17.83
C ILE A 116 -17.90 14.65 -16.86
N TYR A 117 -17.28 13.56 -17.32
CA TYR A 117 -16.35 12.77 -16.53
C TYR A 117 -14.93 13.24 -16.77
N GLU A 118 -14.12 13.25 -15.70
CA GLU A 118 -12.75 13.76 -15.72
C GLU A 118 -12.69 15.19 -16.27
N ALA A 119 -13.59 16.08 -15.82
CA ALA A 119 -13.66 17.47 -16.29
C ALA A 119 -12.50 18.29 -15.71
N TRP A 120 -11.89 19.17 -16.50
CA TRP A 120 -10.73 19.99 -16.08
C TRP A 120 -11.01 21.49 -16.17
N PHE A 121 -10.55 22.21 -15.15
CA PHE A 121 -10.67 23.65 -15.03
C PHE A 121 -9.32 24.25 -14.64
N LEU A 122 -9.13 25.52 -14.98
CA LEU A 122 -7.99 26.34 -14.59
C LEU A 122 -8.51 27.70 -14.13
N ALA A 123 -8.18 28.07 -12.90
CA ALA A 123 -8.41 29.39 -12.33
C ALA A 123 -7.38 29.63 -11.22
N ASP A 124 -7.03 30.90 -10.97
CA ASP A 124 -6.05 31.29 -9.95
C ASP A 124 -4.74 30.46 -10.05
N GLU A 125 -4.20 30.31 -11.27
CA GLU A 125 -3.01 29.51 -11.61
C GLU A 125 -3.03 28.05 -11.10
N THR A 126 -4.24 27.50 -10.88
CA THR A 126 -4.44 26.17 -10.32
C THR A 126 -5.33 25.30 -11.21
N TYR A 127 -4.82 24.14 -11.61
CA TYR A 127 -5.60 23.11 -12.31
C TYR A 127 -6.41 22.25 -11.33
N ALA A 128 -7.69 22.07 -11.64
CA ALA A 128 -8.57 21.14 -10.93
C ALA A 128 -9.22 20.16 -11.93
N GLY A 129 -8.93 18.87 -11.74
CA GLY A 129 -9.66 17.78 -12.38
C GLY A 129 -10.76 17.27 -11.45
N VAL A 130 -11.95 17.05 -11.99
CA VAL A 130 -13.15 16.56 -11.30
C VAL A 130 -13.55 15.22 -11.88
N ASP A 131 -13.71 14.20 -11.03
CA ASP A 131 -14.00 12.84 -11.50
C ASP A 131 -15.36 12.76 -12.22
N ILE A 132 -16.41 13.32 -11.61
CA ILE A 132 -17.74 13.46 -12.23
C ILE A 132 -18.30 14.85 -11.94
N LEU A 133 -18.54 15.61 -13.00
CA LEU A 133 -19.27 16.87 -12.96
C LEU A 133 -20.71 16.63 -13.44
N GLU A 134 -21.64 16.47 -12.51
CA GLU A 134 -23.05 16.19 -12.79
C GLU A 134 -23.83 17.49 -12.98
N ARG A 135 -24.60 17.60 -14.07
CA ARG A 135 -25.51 18.73 -14.32
C ARG A 135 -26.84 18.49 -13.63
N THR A 136 -27.32 19.50 -12.92
CA THR A 136 -28.63 19.51 -12.26
C THR A 136 -29.47 20.68 -12.73
N SER A 137 -30.73 20.76 -12.30
CA SER A 137 -31.62 21.90 -12.63
C SER A 137 -31.18 23.23 -12.00
N ARG A 138 -30.30 23.20 -10.99
CA ARG A 138 -29.85 24.40 -10.24
C ARG A 138 -28.40 24.80 -10.53
N GLY A 139 -27.66 24.02 -11.31
CA GLY A 139 -26.23 24.19 -11.52
C GLY A 139 -25.54 22.83 -11.62
N HIS A 140 -24.36 22.70 -11.02
CA HIS A 140 -23.57 21.48 -11.07
C HIS A 140 -23.28 20.90 -9.69
N THR A 141 -23.20 19.57 -9.63
CA THR A 141 -22.67 18.80 -8.50
C THR A 141 -21.26 18.33 -8.85
N VAL A 142 -20.30 18.63 -7.99
CA VAL A 142 -18.95 18.06 -8.04
C VAL A 142 -18.96 16.76 -7.24
N ILE A 143 -18.57 15.65 -7.87
CA ILE A 143 -18.49 14.35 -7.20
C ILE A 143 -17.04 13.87 -7.28
N GLU A 144 -16.36 13.82 -6.13
CA GLU A 144 -15.02 13.24 -5.99
C GLU A 144 -15.14 11.75 -5.63
N VAL A 145 -14.57 10.88 -6.47
CA VAL A 145 -14.63 9.43 -6.32
C VAL A 145 -13.39 8.93 -5.59
N LYS A 146 -13.59 8.21 -4.49
CA LYS A 146 -12.51 7.62 -3.70
C LYS A 146 -12.64 6.10 -3.70
N ALA A 147 -11.58 5.41 -4.11
CA ALA A 147 -11.42 3.96 -3.97
C ALA A 147 -11.15 3.55 -2.51
N SER A 148 -11.93 4.08 -1.58
CA SER A 148 -11.85 3.83 -0.15
C SER A 148 -13.23 3.41 0.34
N ASN A 149 -13.28 2.82 1.53
CA ASN A 149 -14.50 2.26 2.10
C ASN A 149 -15.33 3.26 2.94
N SER A 150 -14.87 4.50 3.05
CA SER A 150 -15.51 5.57 3.81
C SER A 150 -14.90 6.91 3.40
N ARG A 151 -15.65 8.00 3.57
CA ARG A 151 -15.04 9.33 3.55
C ARG A 151 -14.01 9.48 4.68
N LYS A 152 -12.95 10.22 4.41
CA LYS A 152 -11.93 10.60 5.40
C LYS A 152 -11.75 12.13 5.45
N PRO A 153 -11.28 12.71 6.57
CA PRO A 153 -11.09 14.15 6.70
C PRO A 153 -10.22 14.76 5.59
N GLU A 154 -9.16 14.07 5.18
CA GLU A 154 -8.23 14.50 4.14
C GLU A 154 -8.84 14.55 2.72
N HIS A 155 -10.06 14.03 2.53
CA HIS A 155 -10.78 14.18 1.25
C HIS A 155 -11.45 15.55 1.11
N LEU A 156 -11.69 16.28 2.21
CA LEU A 156 -12.41 17.56 2.17
C LEU A 156 -11.63 18.68 1.48
N PRO A 157 -10.32 18.88 1.76
CA PRO A 157 -9.56 19.93 1.07
C PRO A 157 -9.46 19.71 -0.43
N ASP A 158 -9.53 18.45 -0.87
CA ASP A 158 -9.54 18.05 -2.27
C ASP A 158 -10.81 18.55 -2.99
N ALA A 159 -11.99 18.22 -2.43
CA ALA A 159 -13.25 18.73 -2.96
C ALA A 159 -13.33 20.28 -2.87
N ALA A 160 -12.78 20.89 -1.81
CA ALA A 160 -12.79 22.33 -1.63
C ALA A 160 -11.98 23.08 -2.71
N VAL A 161 -10.76 22.63 -3.03
CA VAL A 161 -9.96 23.28 -4.08
C VAL A 161 -10.62 23.12 -5.46
N GLN A 162 -11.26 21.97 -5.72
CA GLN A 162 -12.03 21.79 -6.95
C GLN A 162 -13.19 22.78 -7.04
N VAL A 163 -14.06 22.85 -6.02
CA VAL A 163 -15.20 23.78 -6.00
C VAL A 163 -14.73 25.23 -6.13
N HIS A 164 -13.64 25.62 -5.47
CA HIS A 164 -13.03 26.94 -5.63
C HIS A 164 -12.68 27.22 -7.08
N VAL A 165 -11.83 26.39 -7.70
CA VAL A 165 -11.36 26.58 -9.07
C VAL A 165 -12.53 26.61 -10.06
N LEU A 166 -13.52 25.73 -9.91
CA LEU A 166 -14.69 25.68 -10.79
C LEU A 166 -15.54 26.96 -10.68
N ARG A 167 -15.82 27.44 -9.47
CA ARG A 167 -16.56 28.69 -9.25
C ARG A 167 -15.82 29.89 -9.79
N ARG A 168 -14.50 29.95 -9.60
CA ARG A 168 -13.63 31.01 -10.14
C ARG A 168 -13.54 30.97 -11.66
N ALA A 169 -13.67 29.80 -12.26
CA ALA A 169 -13.81 29.62 -13.71
C ALA A 169 -15.22 29.98 -14.24
N GLY A 170 -16.14 30.46 -13.38
CA GLY A 170 -17.48 30.92 -13.75
C GLY A 170 -18.56 29.83 -13.75
N LEU A 171 -18.26 28.64 -13.24
CA LEU A 171 -19.26 27.56 -13.14
C LEU A 171 -20.11 27.69 -11.88
N GLN A 172 -21.42 27.58 -12.03
CA GLN A 172 -22.34 27.48 -10.89
C GLN A 172 -22.28 26.07 -10.29
N VAL A 173 -21.54 25.92 -9.19
CA VAL A 173 -21.45 24.68 -8.41
C VAL A 173 -22.28 24.84 -7.13
N GLU A 174 -23.33 24.04 -7.02
CA GLU A 174 -24.31 24.10 -5.92
C GLU A 174 -24.06 23.04 -4.86
N ARG A 175 -23.35 21.97 -5.22
CA ARG A 175 -23.20 20.79 -4.37
C ARG A 175 -21.85 20.13 -4.56
N ALA A 176 -21.29 19.62 -3.48
CA ALA A 176 -20.10 18.80 -3.47
C ALA A 176 -20.37 17.48 -2.75
N GLU A 177 -19.97 16.37 -3.37
CA GLU A 177 -20.11 15.04 -2.82
C GLU A 177 -18.78 14.28 -2.84
N VAL A 178 -18.60 13.43 -1.83
CA VAL A 178 -17.57 12.38 -1.86
C VAL A 178 -18.29 11.06 -2.12
N MET A 179 -17.97 10.42 -3.23
CA MET A 179 -18.42 9.07 -3.56
C MET A 179 -17.36 8.07 -3.13
N HIS A 180 -17.73 7.07 -2.33
CA HIS A 180 -16.80 6.02 -1.88
C HIS A 180 -17.43 4.63 -1.96
N LEU A 181 -16.63 3.59 -1.79
CA LEU A 181 -17.10 2.21 -1.86
C LEU A 181 -17.92 1.86 -0.62
N ASN A 182 -19.00 1.11 -0.83
CA ASN A 182 -19.86 0.60 0.21
C ASN A 182 -19.29 -0.72 0.76
N ARG A 183 -18.87 -0.71 2.04
CA ARG A 183 -18.39 -1.90 2.75
C ARG A 183 -19.40 -3.04 2.82
N GLU A 184 -20.69 -2.74 2.66
CA GLU A 184 -21.77 -3.73 2.68
C GLU A 184 -22.13 -4.28 1.29
N CYS A 185 -21.52 -3.75 0.21
CA CYS A 185 -21.66 -4.34 -1.12
C CYS A 185 -21.06 -5.75 -1.16
N ARG A 186 -21.72 -6.66 -1.88
CA ARG A 186 -21.32 -8.07 -2.02
C ARG A 186 -21.49 -8.50 -3.47
N PHE A 187 -20.43 -8.97 -4.11
CA PHE A 187 -20.50 -9.54 -5.45
C PHE A 187 -21.41 -10.80 -5.47
N PRO A 188 -22.20 -11.07 -6.54
CA PRO A 188 -22.20 -10.40 -7.84
C PRO A 188 -23.06 -9.13 -7.93
N ASP A 189 -23.87 -8.84 -6.92
CA ASP A 189 -24.69 -7.63 -6.93
C ASP A 189 -23.86 -6.39 -6.55
N LEU A 190 -23.45 -5.65 -7.58
CA LEU A 190 -22.71 -4.39 -7.44
C LEU A 190 -23.62 -3.16 -7.56
N SER A 191 -24.95 -3.31 -7.49
CA SER A 191 -25.89 -2.20 -7.62
C SER A 191 -25.73 -1.16 -6.51
N ASN A 192 -25.28 -1.57 -5.32
CA ASN A 192 -25.02 -0.72 -4.16
C ASN A 192 -23.52 -0.48 -3.91
N LEU A 193 -22.66 -0.63 -4.92
CA LEU A 193 -21.19 -0.53 -4.79
C LEU A 193 -20.72 0.81 -4.22
N PHE A 194 -21.45 1.90 -4.48
CA PHE A 194 -21.08 3.24 -4.06
C PHE A 194 -22.03 3.82 -3.02
N VAL A 195 -21.46 4.63 -2.12
CA VAL A 195 -22.17 5.56 -1.23
C VAL A 195 -21.80 6.98 -1.68
N ARG A 196 -22.79 7.85 -1.80
CA ARG A 196 -22.61 9.29 -2.06
C ARG A 196 -22.85 10.04 -0.76
N GLU A 197 -21.83 10.70 -0.23
CA GLU A 197 -21.94 11.58 0.93
C GLU A 197 -21.94 13.05 0.49
N ASP A 198 -22.97 13.80 0.89
CA ASP A 198 -22.98 15.25 0.72
C ASP A 198 -22.00 15.92 1.68
N VAL A 199 -21.02 16.62 1.14
CA VAL A 199 -20.00 17.33 1.91
C VAL A 199 -20.08 18.84 1.71
N THR A 200 -21.15 19.35 1.10
CA THR A 200 -21.27 20.75 0.68
C THR A 200 -21.02 21.70 1.85
N ALA A 201 -21.69 21.52 2.99
CA ALA A 201 -21.50 22.40 4.15
C ALA A 201 -20.05 22.39 4.69
N LEU A 202 -19.37 21.24 4.65
CA LEU A 202 -17.98 21.12 5.08
C LEU A 202 -17.02 21.76 4.09
N VAL A 203 -17.31 21.63 2.79
CA VAL A 203 -16.57 22.29 1.71
C VAL A 203 -16.75 23.81 1.82
N GLU A 204 -17.96 24.33 2.00
CA GLU A 204 -18.21 25.76 2.17
C GLU A 204 -17.42 26.36 3.34
N ALA A 205 -17.33 25.63 4.47
CA ALA A 205 -16.51 26.05 5.61
C ALA A 205 -15.02 26.09 5.25
N ALA A 206 -14.52 25.12 4.48
CA ALA A 206 -13.12 25.06 4.06
C ALA A 206 -12.76 26.11 3.00
N LEU A 207 -13.71 26.51 2.14
CA LEU A 207 -13.48 27.47 1.05
C LEU A 207 -12.96 28.83 1.53
N ILE A 208 -13.26 29.23 2.77
CA ILE A 208 -12.81 30.50 3.34
C ILE A 208 -11.28 30.64 3.29
N GLY A 209 -10.54 29.54 3.54
CA GLY A 209 -9.08 29.56 3.57
C GLY A 209 -8.39 29.20 2.26
N VAL A 210 -9.12 28.66 1.28
CA VAL A 210 -8.52 28.14 0.02
C VAL A 210 -7.78 29.23 -0.77
N PRO A 211 -8.32 30.44 -1.00
CA PRO A 211 -7.63 31.47 -1.78
C PRO A 211 -6.30 31.90 -1.14
N ASP A 212 -6.29 32.10 0.17
CA ASP A 212 -5.11 32.54 0.91
C ASP A 212 -4.02 31.47 0.90
N GLU A 213 -4.40 30.20 1.04
CA GLU A 213 -3.47 29.08 0.98
C GLU A 213 -2.90 28.89 -0.43
N LEU A 214 -3.71 28.96 -1.49
CA LEU A 214 -3.22 28.92 -2.87
C LEU A 214 -2.19 30.03 -3.13
N ALA A 215 -2.50 31.26 -2.69
CA ALA A 215 -1.58 32.38 -2.81
C ALA A 215 -0.31 32.19 -1.96
N ALA A 216 -0.41 31.60 -0.77
CA ALA A 216 0.74 31.30 0.08
C ALA A 216 1.65 30.24 -0.55
N GLN A 217 1.07 29.16 -1.09
CA GLN A 217 1.82 28.11 -1.78
C GLN A 217 2.49 28.63 -3.05
N GLN A 218 1.82 29.46 -3.85
CA GLN A 218 2.42 30.06 -5.05
C GLN A 218 3.60 30.96 -4.68
N ARG A 219 3.44 31.86 -3.69
CA ARG A 219 4.54 32.69 -3.21
C ARG A 219 5.71 31.87 -2.68
N MET A 220 5.43 30.76 -2.00
CA MET A 220 6.45 29.84 -1.50
C MET A 220 7.19 29.15 -2.64
N LEU A 221 6.48 28.74 -3.70
CA LEU A 221 7.08 28.13 -4.88
C LEU A 221 8.01 29.09 -5.63
N ASP A 222 7.71 30.39 -5.66
CA ASP A 222 8.59 31.39 -6.29
C ASP A 222 9.85 31.69 -5.44
N GLY A 223 9.87 31.24 -4.19
CA GLY A 223 10.94 31.48 -3.22
C GLY A 223 11.98 30.36 -3.13
N PRO A 224 13.00 30.54 -2.25
CA PRO A 224 13.93 29.47 -1.91
C PRO A 224 13.20 28.34 -1.16
N LEU A 225 13.87 27.16 -1.07
CA LEU A 225 13.39 26.03 -0.28
C LEU A 225 12.96 26.49 1.13
N PRO A 226 11.69 26.30 1.53
CA PRO A 226 11.21 26.77 2.83
C PRO A 226 11.81 25.95 3.97
N ASP A 227 12.07 26.62 5.09
CA ASP A 227 12.46 25.96 6.34
C ASP A 227 11.20 25.54 7.11
N VAL A 228 10.95 24.24 7.15
CA VAL A 228 9.83 23.63 7.87
C VAL A 228 10.40 22.59 8.84
N PRO A 229 10.16 22.73 10.15
CA PRO A 229 10.70 21.79 11.14
C PRO A 229 10.06 20.41 10.99
N ILE A 230 10.77 19.36 11.37
CA ILE A 230 10.23 18.00 11.38
C ILE A 230 9.05 17.90 12.36
N GLY A 231 7.95 17.26 11.95
CA GLY A 231 6.75 17.16 12.77
C GLY A 231 5.84 15.99 12.43
N GLU A 232 4.59 16.07 12.89
CA GLU A 232 3.54 15.08 12.61
C GLU A 232 3.19 15.03 11.12
N HIS A 233 3.24 16.18 10.44
CA HIS A 233 2.98 16.30 9.01
C HIS A 233 3.93 15.47 8.12
N CYS A 234 5.04 14.97 8.65
CA CYS A 234 5.92 14.08 7.91
C CYS A 234 5.27 12.71 7.63
N THR A 235 4.27 12.32 8.42
CA THR A 235 3.60 11.00 8.34
C THR A 235 2.08 11.06 8.33
N ASN A 236 1.48 12.23 8.51
CA ASN A 236 0.03 12.45 8.55
C ASN A 236 -0.35 13.58 7.58
N PRO A 237 -1.36 13.43 6.70
CA PRO A 237 -2.20 12.24 6.48
C PRO A 237 -1.51 11.10 5.72
N TYR A 238 -0.40 11.38 5.06
CA TYR A 238 0.38 10.39 4.31
C TYR A 238 1.86 10.47 4.69
N GLU A 239 2.60 9.39 4.48
CA GLU A 239 4.06 9.42 4.59
C GLU A 239 4.66 10.33 3.51
N CYS A 240 5.49 11.28 3.95
CA CYS A 240 6.20 12.19 3.04
C CYS A 240 7.24 11.40 2.25
N PRO A 241 7.23 11.44 0.90
CA PRO A 241 8.24 10.72 0.10
C PRO A 241 9.67 11.22 0.35
N PHE A 242 9.82 12.46 0.83
CA PHE A 242 11.12 13.08 1.12
C PHE A 242 11.50 13.02 2.59
N ILE A 243 10.86 12.17 3.40
CA ILE A 243 11.11 12.11 4.85
C ILE A 243 12.60 11.94 5.18
N GLU A 244 13.31 11.10 4.41
CA GLU A 244 14.75 10.82 4.56
C GLU A 244 15.66 12.02 4.22
N ARG A 245 15.18 13.02 3.47
CA ARG A 245 15.93 14.26 3.22
C ARG A 245 15.87 15.21 4.40
N CYS A 246 14.76 15.19 5.12
CA CYS A 246 14.53 16.07 6.28
C CYS A 246 15.09 15.46 7.56
N TRP A 247 14.84 14.16 7.78
CA TRP A 247 15.16 13.51 9.03
C TRP A 247 16.66 13.20 9.12
N PRO A 248 17.32 13.55 10.23
CA PRO A 248 18.71 13.17 10.41
C PRO A 248 18.82 11.66 10.51
N LYS A 249 19.94 11.11 10.03
CA LYS A 249 20.27 9.71 10.30
C LYS A 249 20.46 9.54 11.79
N LEU A 250 19.50 8.86 12.42
CA LEU A 250 19.57 8.56 13.84
C LEU A 250 20.68 7.53 14.12
N PRO A 251 21.38 7.64 15.25
CA PRO A 251 22.39 6.66 15.64
C PRO A 251 21.79 5.26 15.80
N ASP A 252 22.65 4.24 15.76
CA ASP A 252 22.24 2.90 16.13
C ASP A 252 21.75 2.86 17.58
N HIS A 253 20.71 2.06 17.81
CA HIS A 253 20.03 1.98 19.09
C HIS A 253 19.53 3.34 19.65
N HIS A 254 19.21 4.32 18.80
CA HIS A 254 18.50 5.53 19.22
C HIS A 254 17.24 5.20 20.06
N VAL A 255 16.89 6.04 21.03
CA VAL A 255 15.76 5.78 21.96
C VAL A 255 14.41 5.60 21.25
N SER A 256 14.22 6.23 20.08
CA SER A 256 13.04 6.02 19.22
C SER A 256 12.93 4.59 18.66
N LYS A 257 13.99 3.78 18.73
CA LYS A 257 13.98 2.35 18.40
C LYS A 257 13.50 1.47 19.57
N LEU A 258 13.15 2.03 20.74
CA LEU A 258 12.48 1.25 21.78
C LEU A 258 11.16 0.69 21.25
N TYR A 259 10.88 -0.59 21.50
CA TYR A 259 9.72 -1.26 20.90
C TYR A 259 8.41 -0.52 21.18
N ARG A 260 7.77 -0.03 20.11
CA ARG A 260 6.50 0.73 20.16
C ARG A 260 6.53 1.91 21.15
N ILE A 261 7.68 2.54 21.34
CA ILE A 261 7.74 3.79 22.10
C ILE A 261 6.92 4.86 21.38
N GLU A 262 6.16 5.63 22.13
CA GLU A 262 5.44 6.77 21.56
C GLU A 262 6.42 7.88 21.22
N ARG A 263 6.15 8.64 20.15
CA ARG A 263 7.03 9.74 19.74
C ARG A 263 7.26 10.74 20.86
N LYS A 264 6.23 11.05 21.65
CA LYS A 264 6.33 11.94 22.81
C LYS A 264 7.34 11.42 23.83
N GLN A 265 7.25 10.14 24.19
CA GLN A 265 8.18 9.51 25.14
C GLN A 265 9.62 9.48 24.61
N ALA A 266 9.80 9.21 23.31
CA ALA A 266 11.13 9.26 22.71
C ALA A 266 11.74 10.67 22.79
N LEU A 267 10.95 11.71 22.51
CA LEU A 267 11.38 13.12 22.63
C LEU A 267 11.66 13.53 24.07
N GLU A 268 10.88 13.02 25.04
CA GLU A 268 11.14 13.23 26.47
C GLU A 268 12.49 12.63 26.88
N LEU A 269 12.77 11.38 26.47
CA LEU A 269 14.07 10.74 26.71
C LEU A 269 15.23 11.54 26.09
N GLU A 270 15.08 12.02 24.86
CA GLU A 270 16.09 12.87 24.20
C GLU A 270 16.29 14.20 24.95
N ALA A 271 15.21 14.83 25.41
CA ALA A 271 15.26 16.08 26.18
C ALA A 271 15.94 15.91 27.55
N ASP A 272 15.81 14.72 28.16
CA ASP A 272 16.49 14.33 29.39
C ASP A 272 17.97 13.93 29.16
N GLY A 273 18.44 13.99 27.91
CA GLY A 273 19.84 13.72 27.54
C GLY A 273 20.11 12.30 27.08
N TYR A 274 19.08 11.46 26.92
CA TYR A 274 19.21 10.08 26.46
C TYR A 274 19.02 9.98 24.95
N ALA A 275 20.10 10.12 24.18
CA ALA A 275 20.04 9.99 22.73
C ALA A 275 19.88 8.52 22.29
N THR A 276 20.56 7.60 22.98
CA THR A 276 20.58 6.18 22.66
C THR A 276 20.17 5.32 23.85
N ILE A 277 19.86 4.06 23.57
CA ILE A 277 19.60 3.03 24.59
C ILE A 277 20.80 2.85 25.54
N TYR A 278 22.01 3.20 25.13
CA TYR A 278 23.20 3.16 26.01
C TYR A 278 23.18 4.24 27.09
N ASP A 279 22.48 5.34 26.85
CA ASP A 279 22.41 6.48 27.77
C ASP A 279 21.35 6.27 28.87
N ILE A 280 20.45 5.31 28.68
CA ILE A 280 19.35 5.01 29.61
C ILE A 280 19.92 4.44 30.92
N PRO A 281 19.67 5.07 32.08
CA PRO A 281 20.22 4.63 33.35
C PRO A 281 19.47 3.41 33.89
N SER A 282 20.15 2.62 34.72
CA SER A 282 19.63 1.33 35.21
C SER A 282 18.46 1.45 36.19
N ASP A 283 18.26 2.61 36.79
CA ASP A 283 17.19 2.94 37.74
C ASP A 283 15.96 3.57 37.08
N LEU A 284 16.01 3.88 35.78
CA LEU A 284 14.83 4.35 35.06
C LEU A 284 13.76 3.26 35.02
N GLU A 285 12.55 3.60 35.47
CA GLU A 285 11.42 2.68 35.41
C GLU A 285 10.98 2.46 33.95
N LEU A 286 11.19 1.25 33.46
CA LEU A 286 10.87 0.84 32.11
C LEU A 286 9.81 -0.26 32.10
N SER A 287 9.02 -0.30 31.02
CA SER A 287 8.18 -1.47 30.77
C SER A 287 9.05 -2.73 30.63
N VAL A 288 8.49 -3.90 30.96
CA VAL A 288 9.22 -5.19 30.92
C VAL A 288 9.93 -5.42 29.57
N ILE A 289 9.29 -5.03 28.47
CA ILE A 289 9.85 -5.22 27.13
C ILE A 289 10.98 -4.22 26.82
N HIS A 290 10.86 -2.97 27.28
CA HIS A 290 11.91 -1.97 27.15
C HIS A 290 13.10 -2.33 28.04
N ALA A 291 12.88 -2.73 29.29
CA ALA A 291 13.94 -3.18 30.19
C ALA A 291 14.75 -4.35 29.59
N ARG A 292 14.08 -5.33 28.98
CA ARG A 292 14.75 -6.42 28.27
C ARG A 292 15.58 -5.94 27.08
N GLN A 293 14.99 -5.08 26.26
CA GLN A 293 15.68 -4.49 25.10
C GLN A 293 16.92 -3.71 25.53
N VAL A 294 16.79 -2.83 26.52
CA VAL A 294 17.89 -2.05 27.10
C VAL A 294 18.98 -2.97 27.62
N LYS A 295 18.63 -3.99 28.43
CA LYS A 295 19.59 -4.98 28.94
C LYS A 295 20.34 -5.70 27.83
N ALA A 296 19.65 -6.15 26.78
CA ALA A 296 20.27 -6.86 25.68
C ALA A 296 21.25 -5.97 24.92
N VAL A 297 20.83 -4.74 24.59
CA VAL A 297 21.66 -3.76 23.85
C VAL A 297 22.87 -3.33 24.67
N GLN A 298 22.68 -2.91 25.92
CA GLN A 298 23.76 -2.44 26.78
C GLN A 298 24.79 -3.53 27.11
N SER A 299 24.35 -4.79 27.24
CA SER A 299 25.27 -5.92 27.47
C SER A 299 25.91 -6.48 26.19
N GLY A 300 25.39 -6.11 25.02
CA GLY A 300 25.78 -6.70 23.73
C GLY A 300 25.44 -8.19 23.61
N ARG A 301 24.53 -8.71 24.45
CA ARG A 301 24.20 -10.13 24.52
C ARG A 301 22.71 -10.35 24.40
N MET A 302 22.33 -11.47 23.78
CA MET A 302 20.95 -11.90 23.75
C MET A 302 20.43 -12.17 25.18
N VAL A 303 19.25 -11.65 25.47
CA VAL A 303 18.55 -11.94 26.72
C VAL A 303 17.51 -13.02 26.47
N VAL A 304 17.53 -14.07 27.28
CA VAL A 304 16.56 -15.18 27.29
C VAL A 304 15.92 -15.27 28.67
N GLU A 305 14.61 -15.12 28.73
CA GLU A 305 13.85 -15.18 29.97
C GLU A 305 13.68 -16.64 30.44
N PRO A 306 13.82 -16.95 31.74
CA PRO A 306 13.61 -18.31 32.28
C PRO A 306 12.20 -18.86 32.03
N THR A 307 11.24 -17.99 31.73
CA THR A 307 9.86 -18.36 31.42
C THR A 307 9.67 -18.93 30.02
N LEU A 308 10.71 -18.91 29.16
CA LEU A 308 10.67 -19.45 27.79
C LEU A 308 10.27 -20.93 27.77
N THR A 309 10.79 -21.75 28.68
CA THR A 309 10.47 -23.18 28.78
C THR A 309 8.97 -23.44 28.88
N LYS A 310 8.28 -22.66 29.73
CA LYS A 310 6.81 -22.77 29.88
C LYS A 310 6.07 -22.25 28.65
N ALA A 311 6.60 -21.20 28.01
CA ALA A 311 6.02 -20.62 26.80
C ALA A 311 6.10 -21.54 25.57
N LEU A 312 7.05 -22.49 25.54
CA LEU A 312 7.20 -23.47 24.46
C LEU A 312 6.32 -24.72 24.61
N VAL A 313 5.71 -24.96 25.78
CA VAL A 313 4.82 -26.13 26.02
C VAL A 313 3.69 -26.27 24.99
N PRO A 314 3.02 -25.19 24.52
CA PRO A 314 1.99 -25.29 23.49
C PRO A 314 2.50 -25.82 22.14
N PHE A 315 3.80 -25.77 21.88
CA PHE A 315 4.44 -26.17 20.62
C PHE A 315 4.88 -27.64 20.67
N ALA A 316 4.02 -28.52 21.17
CA ALA A 316 4.25 -29.95 21.19
C ALA A 316 3.90 -30.57 19.83
N SER A 317 4.82 -31.37 19.29
CA SER A 317 4.68 -32.09 18.02
C SER A 317 3.50 -33.07 18.01
N PRO A 318 2.97 -33.43 16.81
CA PRO A 318 3.33 -32.89 15.49
C PRO A 318 2.75 -31.49 15.24
N LEU A 319 3.54 -30.59 14.67
CA LEU A 319 3.17 -29.22 14.31
C LEU A 319 3.01 -29.05 12.80
N ALA A 320 2.06 -28.20 12.40
CA ALA A 320 2.02 -27.63 11.05
C ALA A 320 2.34 -26.14 11.14
N PHE A 321 3.31 -25.64 10.38
CA PHE A 321 3.68 -24.23 10.32
C PHE A 321 3.01 -23.61 9.10
N LEU A 322 2.10 -22.65 9.29
CA LEU A 322 1.20 -22.12 8.27
C LEU A 322 1.42 -20.62 8.04
N ASP A 323 1.52 -20.24 6.78
CA ASP A 323 1.55 -18.86 6.32
C ASP A 323 0.57 -18.68 5.13
N PHE A 324 -0.03 -17.49 5.01
CA PHE A 324 -0.90 -17.13 3.90
C PHE A 324 -0.43 -15.85 3.23
N GLU A 325 -0.62 -15.79 1.91
CA GLU A 325 -0.62 -14.52 1.18
C GLU A 325 -2.04 -14.15 0.74
N THR A 326 -2.32 -12.85 0.73
CA THR A 326 -3.66 -12.32 0.46
C THR A 326 -3.65 -11.25 -0.62
N VAL A 327 -4.81 -11.06 -1.27
CA VAL A 327 -5.07 -9.90 -2.13
C VAL A 327 -6.26 -9.13 -1.61
N SER A 328 -6.33 -7.83 -1.90
CA SER A 328 -7.50 -6.99 -1.61
C SER A 328 -7.85 -6.21 -2.86
N LEU A 329 -9.09 -6.34 -3.31
CA LEU A 329 -9.60 -5.68 -4.50
C LEU A 329 -10.63 -4.60 -4.13
N ALA A 330 -10.50 -3.42 -4.71
CA ALA A 330 -11.46 -2.32 -4.55
C ALA A 330 -12.85 -2.73 -5.05
N ILE A 331 -12.92 -3.34 -6.24
CA ILE A 331 -14.13 -3.94 -6.79
C ILE A 331 -14.08 -5.46 -6.54
N PRO A 332 -14.98 -6.04 -5.73
CA PRO A 332 -14.97 -7.47 -5.46
C PRO A 332 -15.34 -8.27 -6.72
N ARG A 333 -14.69 -9.43 -6.92
CA ARG A 333 -14.85 -10.28 -8.11
C ARG A 333 -15.47 -11.65 -7.87
N TRP A 334 -15.58 -12.08 -6.62
CA TRP A 334 -16.02 -13.43 -6.26
C TRP A 334 -17.26 -13.43 -5.36
N PRO A 335 -18.15 -14.44 -5.47
CA PRO A 335 -19.42 -14.46 -4.74
C PRO A 335 -19.28 -14.21 -3.24
N GLY A 336 -20.03 -13.25 -2.72
CA GLY A 336 -20.02 -12.86 -1.31
C GLY A 336 -18.80 -12.02 -0.88
N CYS A 337 -17.85 -11.71 -1.77
CA CYS A 337 -16.74 -10.81 -1.44
C CYS A 337 -17.18 -9.33 -1.43
N ARG A 338 -16.51 -8.53 -0.61
CA ARG A 338 -16.76 -7.09 -0.44
C ARG A 338 -15.54 -6.22 -0.82
N PRO A 339 -15.72 -4.91 -1.08
CA PRO A 339 -14.62 -3.98 -1.35
C PRO A 339 -13.52 -4.02 -0.29
N TRP A 340 -12.27 -4.12 -0.75
CA TRP A 340 -11.05 -4.22 0.05
C TRP A 340 -11.05 -5.37 1.06
N GLN A 341 -11.85 -6.42 0.83
CA GLN A 341 -11.71 -7.64 1.61
C GLN A 341 -10.38 -8.31 1.27
N GLN A 342 -9.53 -8.45 2.28
CA GLN A 342 -8.35 -9.30 2.19
C GLN A 342 -8.78 -10.76 1.99
N LEU A 343 -8.40 -11.37 0.89
CA LEU A 343 -8.75 -12.74 0.54
C LEU A 343 -7.48 -13.60 0.48
N PRO A 344 -7.41 -14.74 1.17
CA PRO A 344 -6.29 -15.67 1.00
C PRO A 344 -6.28 -16.25 -0.42
N VAL A 345 -5.13 -16.22 -1.06
CA VAL A 345 -4.92 -16.69 -2.44
C VAL A 345 -3.72 -17.62 -2.56
N GLN A 346 -2.93 -17.76 -1.51
CA GLN A 346 -1.81 -18.68 -1.45
C GLN A 346 -1.59 -19.08 0.00
N PHE A 347 -1.08 -20.30 0.20
CA PHE A 347 -0.54 -20.72 1.48
C PHE A 347 0.73 -21.55 1.32
N SER A 348 1.50 -21.61 2.39
CA SER A 348 2.54 -22.61 2.61
C SER A 348 2.30 -23.31 3.95
N VAL A 349 2.59 -24.62 3.99
CA VAL A 349 2.59 -25.43 5.21
C VAL A 349 3.84 -26.30 5.27
N HIS A 350 4.61 -26.21 6.35
CA HIS A 350 5.56 -27.25 6.74
C HIS A 350 4.93 -28.14 7.82
N MET A 351 4.76 -29.43 7.57
CA MET A 351 4.09 -30.38 8.47
C MET A 351 5.08 -31.39 9.05
N GLU A 352 5.15 -31.52 10.37
CA GLU A 352 5.96 -32.52 11.06
C GLU A 352 5.37 -33.92 10.91
N GLU A 353 6.14 -34.86 10.36
CA GLU A 353 5.71 -36.24 10.18
C GLU A 353 5.93 -37.10 11.44
N ARG A 354 5.09 -38.12 11.63
CA ARG A 354 5.18 -39.05 12.78
C ARG A 354 6.49 -39.84 12.83
N GLY A 355 7.18 -40.00 11.71
CA GLY A 355 8.47 -40.70 11.60
C GLY A 355 9.70 -39.80 11.77
N GLY A 356 9.51 -38.50 12.04
CA GLY A 356 10.55 -37.49 11.93
C GLY A 356 10.66 -36.94 10.51
N GLY A 357 11.05 -35.66 10.40
CA GLY A 357 11.10 -34.94 9.13
C GLY A 357 9.94 -33.95 8.94
N LEU A 358 10.00 -33.21 7.84
CA LEU A 358 9.04 -32.18 7.47
C LEU A 358 8.58 -32.41 6.03
N ALA A 359 7.26 -32.49 5.85
CA ALA A 359 6.63 -32.45 4.53
C ALA A 359 6.22 -31.00 4.22
N HIS A 360 6.57 -30.51 3.03
CA HIS A 360 6.14 -29.20 2.55
C HIS A 360 4.91 -29.33 1.65
N HIS A 361 3.88 -28.56 1.98
CA HIS A 361 2.66 -28.43 1.19
C HIS A 361 2.46 -26.96 0.84
N GLN A 362 1.97 -26.70 -0.37
CA GLN A 362 1.76 -25.34 -0.85
C GLN A 362 0.64 -25.30 -1.87
N TRP A 363 -0.05 -24.16 -1.94
CA TRP A 363 -1.06 -23.90 -2.95
C TRP A 363 -1.04 -22.41 -3.29
N ILE A 364 -1.27 -22.08 -4.57
CA ILE A 364 -1.33 -20.71 -5.07
C ILE A 364 -2.43 -20.62 -6.14
N ALA A 365 -3.21 -19.54 -6.07
CA ALA A 365 -4.19 -19.20 -7.09
C ALA A 365 -3.47 -18.81 -8.39
N ASP A 366 -3.85 -19.47 -9.47
CA ASP A 366 -3.19 -19.33 -10.78
C ASP A 366 -4.25 -19.11 -11.88
N GLY A 367 -5.15 -18.16 -11.62
CA GLY A 367 -6.24 -17.77 -12.51
C GLY A 367 -7.27 -16.84 -11.85
N PRO A 368 -8.27 -16.36 -12.62
CA PRO A 368 -9.24 -15.37 -12.15
C PRO A 368 -10.40 -15.98 -11.35
N GLU A 369 -10.50 -17.31 -11.30
CA GLU A 369 -11.55 -18.03 -10.58
C GLU A 369 -11.48 -17.79 -9.06
N ASP A 370 -12.58 -18.08 -8.36
CA ASP A 370 -12.63 -17.98 -6.90
C ASP A 370 -11.58 -18.93 -6.27
N PRO A 371 -10.56 -18.40 -5.57
CA PRO A 371 -9.48 -19.23 -5.07
C PRO A 371 -9.90 -20.04 -3.83
N ARG A 372 -10.96 -19.62 -3.12
CA ARG A 372 -11.28 -20.13 -1.79
C ARG A 372 -11.59 -21.64 -1.76
N PRO A 373 -12.40 -22.21 -2.67
CA PRO A 373 -12.76 -23.63 -2.60
C PRO A 373 -11.54 -24.56 -2.71
N ALA A 374 -10.69 -24.35 -3.72
CA ALA A 374 -9.51 -25.18 -3.96
C ALA A 374 -8.43 -24.94 -2.89
N LEU A 375 -8.23 -23.68 -2.47
CA LEU A 375 -7.31 -23.34 -1.38
C LEU A 375 -7.73 -24.02 -0.08
N ALA A 376 -9.03 -23.96 0.27
CA ALA A 376 -9.54 -24.55 1.50
C ALA A 376 -9.40 -26.07 1.53
N GLU A 377 -9.63 -26.77 0.41
CA GLU A 377 -9.40 -28.22 0.31
C GLU A 377 -7.94 -28.58 0.56
N ALA A 378 -7.04 -27.92 -0.17
CA ALA A 378 -5.60 -28.16 -0.05
C ALA A 378 -5.08 -27.83 1.36
N LEU A 379 -5.61 -26.78 2.00
CA LEU A 379 -5.24 -26.41 3.37
C LEU A 379 -5.68 -27.47 4.41
N VAL A 380 -6.90 -27.98 4.26
CA VAL A 380 -7.44 -29.02 5.15
C VAL A 380 -6.60 -30.28 5.05
N GLU A 381 -6.23 -30.68 3.83
CA GLU A 381 -5.33 -31.80 3.59
C GLU A 381 -3.95 -31.56 4.21
N ALA A 382 -3.32 -30.42 3.92
CA ALA A 382 -1.98 -30.06 4.40
C ALA A 382 -1.86 -30.03 5.94
N CYS A 383 -2.94 -29.71 6.65
CA CYS A 383 -2.97 -29.66 8.12
C CYS A 383 -3.40 -30.98 8.78
N THR A 384 -3.54 -32.06 8.01
CA THR A 384 -3.97 -33.36 8.51
C THR A 384 -2.92 -33.95 9.44
N GLY A 385 -3.35 -34.43 10.62
CA GLY A 385 -2.45 -35.04 11.61
C GLY A 385 -1.76 -34.06 12.55
N ALA A 386 -1.81 -32.75 12.28
CA ALA A 386 -1.22 -31.73 13.17
C ALA A 386 -1.90 -31.68 14.53
N ARG A 387 -1.13 -31.59 15.61
CA ARG A 387 -1.66 -31.30 16.96
C ARG A 387 -1.96 -29.82 17.11
N ARG A 388 -1.05 -28.97 16.65
CA ARG A 388 -1.18 -27.50 16.64
C ARG A 388 -0.75 -26.96 15.28
N VAL A 389 -1.27 -25.77 14.96
CA VAL A 389 -0.90 -25.03 13.76
C VAL A 389 -0.16 -23.78 14.21
N VAL A 390 1.12 -23.68 13.89
CA VAL A 390 1.99 -22.57 14.25
C VAL A 390 1.87 -21.50 13.18
N ALA A 391 1.68 -20.27 13.62
CA ALA A 391 1.77 -19.08 12.78
C ALA A 391 2.65 -18.03 13.46
N TYR A 392 3.10 -17.05 12.69
CA TYR A 392 3.85 -15.90 13.18
C TYR A 392 2.99 -14.66 13.03
N HIS A 393 2.28 -14.25 14.11
CA HIS A 393 1.14 -13.32 14.09
C HIS A 393 -0.21 -13.99 13.77
N ALA A 394 -0.51 -15.07 14.50
CA ALA A 394 -1.66 -15.97 14.30
C ALA A 394 -3.06 -15.31 14.19
N SER A 395 -3.23 -14.05 14.58
CA SER A 395 -4.46 -13.30 14.32
C SER A 395 -4.75 -13.12 12.84
N PHE A 396 -3.71 -12.98 12.01
CA PHE A 396 -3.86 -12.83 10.56
C PHE A 396 -4.31 -14.15 9.90
N GLU A 397 -3.65 -15.27 10.20
CA GLU A 397 -4.00 -16.58 9.66
C GLU A 397 -5.38 -17.03 10.15
N ARG A 398 -5.72 -16.69 11.40
CA ARG A 398 -7.06 -16.91 11.96
C ARG A 398 -8.13 -16.22 11.13
N GLU A 399 -7.90 -14.97 10.75
CA GLU A 399 -8.81 -14.20 9.92
C GLU A 399 -8.90 -14.76 8.50
N CYS A 400 -7.78 -15.19 7.91
CA CYS A 400 -7.79 -15.90 6.62
C CYS A 400 -8.65 -17.17 6.67
N ILE A 401 -8.48 -17.99 7.71
CA ILE A 401 -9.27 -19.21 7.90
C ILE A 401 -10.76 -18.89 8.09
N ARG A 402 -11.12 -17.84 8.83
CA ARG A 402 -12.52 -17.40 8.97
C ARG A 402 -13.15 -17.02 7.63
N ARG A 403 -12.42 -16.30 6.79
CA ARG A 403 -12.88 -15.94 5.45
C ARG A 403 -13.04 -17.15 4.54
N LEU A 404 -12.16 -18.15 4.66
CA LEU A 404 -12.34 -19.44 3.99
C LEU A 404 -13.60 -20.16 4.49
N ARG A 405 -13.91 -20.12 5.79
CA ARG A 405 -15.14 -20.70 6.36
C ARG A 405 -16.39 -20.04 5.80
N GLU A 406 -16.38 -18.72 5.70
CA GLU A 406 -17.48 -17.93 5.12
C GLU A 406 -17.68 -18.25 3.63
N GLY A 407 -16.58 -18.34 2.86
CA GLY A 407 -16.64 -18.61 1.43
C GLY A 407 -16.83 -20.09 1.04
N VAL A 408 -16.55 -21.03 1.95
CA VAL A 408 -16.61 -22.48 1.68
C VAL A 408 -17.34 -23.21 2.81
N PRO A 409 -18.68 -23.03 2.95
CA PRO A 409 -19.44 -23.58 4.08
C PRO A 409 -19.30 -25.10 4.28
N ARG A 410 -19.09 -25.85 3.19
CA ARG A 410 -18.90 -27.32 3.23
C ARG A 410 -17.66 -27.77 4.01
N LEU A 411 -16.63 -26.93 4.12
CA LEU A 411 -15.40 -27.20 4.89
C LEU A 411 -15.34 -26.41 6.21
N ALA A 412 -16.43 -25.74 6.60
CA ALA A 412 -16.42 -24.83 7.74
C ALA A 412 -16.02 -25.50 9.06
N LYS A 413 -16.38 -26.78 9.26
CA LYS A 413 -16.03 -27.55 10.46
C LYS A 413 -14.54 -27.89 10.50
N GLU A 414 -13.99 -28.33 9.38
CA GLU A 414 -12.58 -28.68 9.21
C GLU A 414 -11.69 -27.45 9.45
N LEU A 415 -12.04 -26.34 8.80
CA LEU A 415 -11.36 -25.06 8.95
C LEU A 415 -11.47 -24.52 10.39
N GLU A 416 -12.62 -24.65 11.05
CA GLU A 416 -12.77 -24.27 12.47
C GLU A 416 -11.83 -25.09 13.39
N ARG A 417 -11.61 -26.38 13.09
CA ARG A 417 -10.66 -27.21 13.83
C ARG A 417 -9.21 -26.72 13.64
N ILE A 418 -8.84 -26.24 12.44
CA ILE A 418 -7.53 -25.62 12.20
C ILE A 418 -7.44 -24.31 13.00
N GLU A 419 -8.46 -23.45 12.91
CA GLU A 419 -8.53 -22.16 13.62
C GLU A 419 -8.33 -22.32 15.14
N LYS A 420 -8.99 -23.31 15.76
CA LYS A 420 -8.90 -23.60 17.21
C LYS A 420 -7.55 -24.17 17.63
N ARG A 421 -6.78 -24.74 16.69
CA ARG A 421 -5.45 -25.32 16.93
C ARG A 421 -4.32 -24.32 16.73
N LEU A 422 -4.61 -23.10 16.27
CA LEU A 422 -3.59 -22.07 16.06
C LEU A 422 -2.85 -21.70 17.36
N VAL A 423 -1.53 -21.65 17.29
CA VAL A 423 -0.62 -21.13 18.30
C VAL A 423 0.31 -20.10 17.64
N ASP A 424 0.71 -19.07 18.39
CA ASP A 424 1.43 -17.93 17.84
C ASP A 424 2.86 -17.87 18.38
N LEU A 425 3.84 -17.90 17.47
CA LEU A 425 5.26 -17.84 17.82
C LEU A 425 5.73 -16.42 18.18
N LEU A 426 5.08 -15.38 17.63
CA LEU A 426 5.48 -13.98 17.81
C LEU A 426 5.41 -13.55 19.30
N PRO A 427 4.32 -13.81 20.05
CA PRO A 427 4.26 -13.51 21.48
C PRO A 427 5.34 -14.24 22.30
N VAL A 428 5.75 -15.45 21.89
CA VAL A 428 6.80 -16.20 22.59
C VAL A 428 8.13 -15.45 22.48
N ILE A 429 8.57 -15.14 21.25
CA ILE A 429 9.81 -14.39 21.05
C ILE A 429 9.72 -13.03 21.76
N ARG A 430 8.65 -12.27 21.49
CA ARG A 430 8.47 -10.92 22.03
C ARG A 430 8.53 -10.84 23.55
N ARG A 431 8.03 -11.86 24.26
CA ARG A 431 7.95 -11.87 25.73
C ARG A 431 9.14 -12.54 26.39
N HIS A 432 9.96 -13.29 25.66
CA HIS A 432 10.96 -14.16 26.27
C HIS A 432 12.37 -14.03 25.68
N VAL A 433 12.55 -13.43 24.50
CA VAL A 433 13.85 -13.33 23.83
C VAL A 433 14.05 -11.94 23.25
N TYR A 434 15.23 -11.36 23.45
CA TYR A 434 15.65 -10.16 22.74
C TYR A 434 17.11 -10.27 22.32
N HIS A 435 17.38 -10.12 21.03
CA HIS A 435 18.73 -9.99 20.49
C HIS A 435 19.03 -8.50 20.19
N PRO A 436 20.25 -7.98 20.43
CA PRO A 436 20.60 -6.59 20.10
C PRO A 436 20.18 -6.18 18.68
N ASP A 437 20.41 -7.07 17.72
CA ASP A 437 20.10 -6.86 16.30
C ASP A 437 18.60 -6.87 15.95
N PHE A 438 17.69 -7.08 16.91
CA PHE A 438 16.25 -6.93 16.66
C PHE A 438 15.87 -5.50 16.29
N GLY A 439 16.69 -4.50 16.67
CA GLY A 439 16.51 -3.11 16.24
C GLY A 439 15.12 -2.57 16.53
N GLY A 440 14.59 -2.88 17.72
CA GLY A 440 13.27 -2.42 18.16
C GLY A 440 12.06 -3.14 17.59
N GLY A 441 12.25 -4.20 16.78
CA GLY A 441 11.15 -4.90 16.12
C GLY A 441 11.16 -6.40 16.37
N PHE A 442 9.99 -7.02 16.16
CA PHE A 442 9.80 -8.47 16.28
C PHE A 442 9.16 -9.05 15.01
N SER A 443 9.28 -8.41 13.86
CA SER A 443 8.85 -9.05 12.61
C SER A 443 9.76 -10.24 12.32
N ILE A 444 9.23 -11.27 11.67
CA ILE A 444 10.01 -12.48 11.34
C ILE A 444 11.28 -12.14 10.55
N LYS A 445 11.21 -11.15 9.67
CA LYS A 445 12.33 -10.64 8.86
C LYS A 445 13.45 -9.99 9.68
N LYS A 446 13.13 -9.45 10.86
CA LYS A 446 14.11 -8.90 11.81
C LYS A 446 14.64 -9.97 12.74
N THR A 447 13.77 -10.84 13.26
CA THR A 447 14.15 -11.82 14.28
C THR A 447 14.89 -13.03 13.71
N LEU A 448 14.53 -13.46 12.49
CA LEU A 448 15.12 -14.63 11.84
C LEU A 448 16.63 -14.51 11.64
N PRO A 449 17.17 -13.48 10.93
CA PRO A 449 18.60 -13.39 10.70
C PRO A 449 19.41 -13.21 11.99
N ALA A 450 18.82 -12.56 13.00
CA ALA A 450 19.45 -12.34 14.30
C ALA A 450 19.53 -13.63 15.13
N LEU A 451 18.51 -14.49 15.10
CA LEU A 451 18.47 -15.74 15.87
C LEU A 451 19.08 -16.94 15.13
N VAL A 452 19.02 -16.92 13.79
CA VAL A 452 19.47 -17.99 12.91
C VAL A 452 20.38 -17.38 11.81
N PRO A 453 21.64 -17.09 12.14
CA PRO A 453 22.59 -16.52 11.17
C PRO A 453 22.68 -17.36 9.90
N GLY A 454 22.69 -16.69 8.74
CA GLY A 454 22.73 -17.33 7.41
C GLY A 454 21.36 -17.57 6.77
N LEU A 455 20.25 -17.36 7.49
CA LEU A 455 18.90 -17.42 6.93
C LEU A 455 18.23 -16.03 6.95
N SER A 456 17.87 -15.52 5.77
CA SER A 456 17.24 -14.20 5.60
C SER A 456 16.19 -14.21 4.49
N TYR A 457 15.85 -13.05 3.91
CA TYR A 457 14.97 -12.93 2.73
C TYR A 457 15.71 -12.28 1.54
N LEU A 458 16.99 -11.93 1.71
CA LEU A 458 17.76 -11.15 0.74
C LEU A 458 18.06 -11.92 -0.55
N ASP A 459 17.98 -13.25 -0.52
CA ASP A 459 18.18 -14.14 -1.66
C ASP A 459 16.92 -14.31 -2.54
N LEU A 460 15.79 -13.74 -2.12
CA LEU A 460 14.51 -13.88 -2.81
C LEU A 460 14.25 -12.71 -3.76
N LYS A 461 13.52 -12.99 -4.85
CA LYS A 461 13.04 -11.95 -5.79
C LYS A 461 11.88 -11.14 -5.21
N VAL A 462 10.97 -11.79 -4.50
CA VAL A 462 9.91 -11.13 -3.72
C VAL A 462 10.40 -11.05 -2.29
N GLN A 463 10.48 -9.83 -1.76
CA GLN A 463 11.13 -9.56 -0.47
C GLN A 463 10.17 -8.95 0.57
N ASP A 464 8.99 -8.48 0.16
CA ASP A 464 7.97 -7.91 1.01
C ASP A 464 6.54 -8.26 0.58
N GLY A 465 5.60 -8.09 1.50
CA GLY A 465 4.20 -8.48 1.30
C GLY A 465 3.43 -7.54 0.36
N GLU A 466 3.87 -6.29 0.18
CA GLU A 466 3.25 -5.38 -0.78
C GLU A 466 3.57 -5.85 -2.20
N MET A 467 4.83 -6.15 -2.47
CA MET A 467 5.27 -6.75 -3.74
C MET A 467 4.58 -8.10 -3.97
N ALA A 468 4.50 -8.97 -2.97
CA ALA A 468 3.80 -10.26 -3.08
C ALA A 468 2.33 -10.08 -3.48
N THR A 469 1.63 -9.13 -2.85
CA THR A 469 0.22 -8.83 -3.14
C THR A 469 0.01 -8.39 -4.58
N VAL A 470 0.86 -7.48 -5.08
CA VAL A 470 0.76 -6.97 -6.47
C VAL A 470 1.02 -8.07 -7.48
N GLU A 471 2.07 -8.86 -7.26
CA GLU A 471 2.44 -9.96 -8.15
C GLU A 471 1.42 -11.10 -8.12
N LEU A 472 0.75 -11.35 -6.98
CA LEU A 472 -0.38 -12.29 -6.90
C LEU A 472 -1.58 -11.79 -7.70
N GLN A 473 -1.95 -10.51 -7.58
CA GLN A 473 -3.03 -9.94 -8.39
C GLN A 473 -2.70 -10.03 -9.88
N ARG A 474 -1.46 -9.72 -10.25
CA ARG A 474 -0.95 -9.85 -11.62
C ARG A 474 -1.04 -11.30 -12.11
N LEU A 475 -0.55 -12.27 -11.35
CA LEU A 475 -0.65 -13.71 -11.68
C LEU A 475 -2.11 -14.16 -11.88
N MET A 476 -3.00 -13.77 -10.97
CA MET A 476 -4.40 -14.20 -10.99
C MET A 476 -5.21 -13.54 -12.10
N LEU A 477 -5.05 -12.23 -12.30
CA LEU A 477 -5.94 -11.43 -13.15
C LEU A 477 -5.39 -11.18 -14.55
N GLN A 478 -4.07 -11.27 -14.74
CA GLN A 478 -3.40 -11.02 -16.01
C GLN A 478 -2.57 -12.22 -16.47
N GLY A 479 -2.49 -13.31 -15.68
CA GLY A 479 -1.63 -14.46 -15.96
C GLY A 479 -1.93 -15.17 -17.27
N ALA A 480 -3.16 -15.09 -17.77
CA ALA A 480 -3.53 -15.67 -19.06
C ALA A 480 -2.89 -14.95 -20.26
N GLU A 481 -2.54 -13.67 -20.11
CA GLU A 481 -1.92 -12.84 -21.15
C GLU A 481 -0.39 -12.88 -21.10
N MET A 482 0.19 -13.45 -20.05
CA MET A 482 1.64 -13.52 -19.86
C MET A 482 2.29 -14.64 -20.68
N PRO A 483 3.53 -14.43 -21.16
CA PRO A 483 4.36 -15.51 -21.67
C PRO A 483 4.49 -16.65 -20.65
N ALA A 484 4.33 -17.91 -21.08
CA ALA A 484 4.30 -19.07 -20.19
C ALA A 484 5.55 -19.19 -19.28
N GLY A 485 6.73 -18.87 -19.81
CA GLY A 485 7.98 -18.86 -19.04
C GLY A 485 8.01 -17.77 -17.96
N GLU A 486 7.46 -16.59 -18.25
CA GLU A 486 7.34 -15.50 -17.28
C GLU A 486 6.36 -15.86 -16.17
N ARG A 487 5.17 -16.37 -16.53
CA ARG A 487 4.17 -16.84 -15.57
C ARG A 487 4.72 -17.92 -14.64
N ALA A 488 5.42 -18.91 -15.19
CA ALA A 488 6.03 -19.99 -14.41
C ALA A 488 7.12 -19.45 -13.44
N ALA A 489 7.95 -18.51 -13.90
CA ALA A 489 8.96 -17.88 -13.07
C ALA A 489 8.34 -17.04 -11.93
N LEU A 490 7.29 -16.27 -12.23
CA LEU A 490 6.55 -15.48 -11.25
C LEU A 490 5.95 -16.36 -10.16
N ARG A 491 5.22 -17.40 -10.58
CA ARG A 491 4.64 -18.40 -9.69
C ARG A 491 5.70 -19.04 -8.79
N GLY A 492 6.85 -19.42 -9.35
CA GLY A 492 7.97 -19.99 -8.59
C GLY A 492 8.59 -19.01 -7.57
N ASN A 493 8.60 -17.71 -7.84
CA ASN A 493 9.08 -16.71 -6.89
C ASN A 493 8.11 -16.53 -5.71
N LEU A 494 6.81 -16.44 -6.00
CA LEU A 494 5.77 -16.30 -4.98
C LEU A 494 5.71 -17.52 -4.05
N LEU A 495 5.83 -18.73 -4.60
CA LEU A 495 5.87 -19.96 -3.81
C LEU A 495 7.07 -20.00 -2.86
N ARG A 496 8.28 -19.67 -3.34
CA ARG A 496 9.50 -19.62 -2.51
C ARG A 496 9.43 -18.57 -1.41
N TYR A 497 8.76 -17.46 -1.66
CA TYR A 497 8.58 -16.41 -0.65
C TYR A 497 7.71 -16.90 0.51
N CYS A 498 6.51 -17.41 0.23
CA CYS A 498 5.61 -17.94 1.26
C CYS A 498 6.20 -19.20 1.96
N GLU A 499 6.94 -20.04 1.23
CA GLU A 499 7.71 -21.14 1.83
C GLU A 499 8.76 -20.65 2.83
N ARG A 500 9.44 -19.52 2.55
CA ARG A 500 10.45 -18.96 3.45
C ARG A 500 9.84 -18.57 4.80
N ASP A 501 8.63 -18.06 4.84
CA ASP A 501 7.96 -17.67 6.09
C ASP A 501 7.65 -18.89 6.98
N THR A 502 7.17 -19.99 6.41
CA THR A 502 6.96 -21.21 7.19
C THR A 502 8.25 -21.90 7.60
N TRP A 503 9.26 -21.92 6.73
CA TRP A 503 10.59 -22.42 7.08
C TRP A 503 11.27 -21.59 8.17
N ALA A 504 11.10 -20.27 8.14
CA ALA A 504 11.58 -19.37 9.17
C ALA A 504 10.97 -19.72 10.54
N MET A 505 9.67 -20.02 10.61
CA MET A 505 9.04 -20.45 11.86
C MET A 505 9.59 -21.78 12.39
N VAL A 506 9.85 -22.76 11.51
CA VAL A 506 10.50 -24.02 11.88
C VAL A 506 11.85 -23.73 12.55
N LYS A 507 12.70 -22.95 11.87
CA LYS A 507 14.06 -22.66 12.33
C LYS A 507 14.10 -21.82 13.60
N LEU A 508 13.17 -20.87 13.73
CA LEU A 508 13.01 -20.10 14.95
C LEU A 508 12.59 -20.99 16.12
N LEU A 509 11.64 -21.89 15.94
CA LEU A 509 11.22 -22.79 17.02
C LEU A 509 12.34 -23.75 17.44
N GLU A 510 13.08 -24.31 16.49
CA GLU A 510 14.29 -25.11 16.76
C GLU A 510 15.30 -24.31 17.59
N LYS A 511 15.59 -23.06 17.20
CA LYS A 511 16.49 -22.18 17.94
C LYS A 511 16.00 -21.89 19.36
N LEU A 512 14.72 -21.57 19.53
CA LEU A 512 14.15 -21.31 20.86
C LEU A 512 14.23 -22.54 21.76
N ARG A 513 14.03 -23.75 21.22
CA ARG A 513 14.20 -25.01 21.97
C ARG A 513 15.66 -25.23 22.37
N SER A 514 16.64 -24.90 21.51
CA SER A 514 18.05 -25.01 21.85
C SER A 514 18.44 -24.08 23.00
N LEU A 515 17.92 -22.84 23.02
CA LEU A 515 18.20 -21.88 24.08
C LEU A 515 17.71 -22.35 25.47
N VAL A 516 16.63 -23.14 25.50
CA VAL A 516 16.15 -23.76 26.75
C VAL A 516 17.07 -24.89 27.20
N ALA A 517 17.60 -25.69 26.27
CA ALA A 517 18.56 -26.75 26.61
C ALA A 517 19.84 -26.15 27.20
N ASP A 518 20.39 -25.11 26.56
CA ASP A 518 21.60 -24.41 27.05
C ASP A 518 21.39 -23.81 28.45
N GLN A 519 20.19 -23.31 28.75
CA GLN A 519 19.86 -22.82 30.09
C GLN A 519 19.88 -23.94 31.14
N LEU A 520 19.42 -25.15 30.80
CA LEU A 520 19.39 -26.29 31.72
C LEU A 520 20.77 -26.91 31.96
N GLU A 521 21.73 -26.74 31.05
CA GLU A 521 23.12 -27.20 31.22
C GLU A 521 23.98 -26.27 32.09
N LEU A 522 23.54 -25.02 32.29
CA LEU A 522 24.22 -24.01 33.13
C LEU A 522 23.77 -24.04 34.60
N PHE A 523 22.78 -24.86 34.95
CA PHE A 523 22.32 -25.14 36.32
C PHE A 523 22.67 -26.58 36.70
#